data_AF-A0A3N2SDK4-F1
#
_entry.id   AF-A0A3N2SDK4-F1
#
_cell.length_a   1.000
_cell.length_b   1.000
_cell.length_c   1.000
_cell.angle_alpha   90.00
_cell.angle_beta   90.00
_cell.angle_gamma   90.00
#
_symmetry.space_group_name_H-M   'P 1'
#
loop_
_entity.id
_entity.type
_entity.pdbx_description
1 polymer ?
#
loop_
_entity_poly.entity_id
_entity_poly.type
_entity_poly.pdbx_seq_one_letter_code
_entity_poly.pdbx_strand_id
1 'polypeptide(L)'
;MSNDITALMASVKAAAEKATPGRIGDRIDGSGSIKYECLGYDGSLVLRTDHKNMEYGFVGDNGTADEQFFRVCVPDNILALVEALEKAQRNETLTEAERQPYLGLIRDRDAQITELESRTVTVKLPERYDVETYPLQSPKGEWYSRDDVLTMLAAAGIQVIEGEGQ
;
A
#
# COMPACT_ATOMS: atom_id res chain seq x y z
N MET A 1 -6.29 -13.86 -19.18
CA MET A 1 -5.22 -12.88 -19.43
C MET A 1 -5.36 -11.81 -18.37
N SER A 2 -4.42 -11.72 -17.43
CA SER A 2 -4.41 -10.59 -16.48
C SER A 2 -3.82 -9.42 -17.27
N ASN A 3 -4.69 -8.54 -17.78
CA ASN A 3 -4.25 -7.28 -18.35
C ASN A 3 -3.63 -6.47 -17.21
N ASP A 4 -2.39 -6.03 -17.38
CA ASP A 4 -1.75 -5.09 -16.47
C ASP A 4 -2.67 -3.86 -16.34
N ILE A 5 -3.31 -3.72 -15.18
CA ILE A 5 -4.33 -2.69 -14.93
C ILE A 5 -3.72 -1.29 -15.04
N THR A 6 -2.42 -1.14 -14.74
CA THR A 6 -1.69 0.12 -14.85
C THR A 6 -1.49 0.49 -16.31
N ALA A 7 -1.10 -0.47 -17.14
CA ALA A 7 -0.99 -0.26 -18.58
C ALA A 7 -2.35 0.07 -19.22
N LEU A 8 -3.42 -0.61 -18.78
CA LEU A 8 -4.78 -0.33 -19.23
C LEU A 8 -5.23 1.09 -18.86
N MET A 9 -5.04 1.49 -17.60
CA MET A 9 -5.34 2.84 -17.13
C MET A 9 -4.62 3.90 -17.97
N ALA A 10 -3.32 3.73 -18.20
CA ALA A 10 -2.52 4.66 -18.99
C ALA A 10 -3.04 4.76 -20.43
N SER A 11 -3.36 3.63 -21.07
CA SER A 11 -3.89 3.60 -22.43
C SER A 11 -5.25 4.26 -22.55
N VAL A 12 -6.19 3.93 -21.66
CA VAL A 12 -7.55 4.50 -21.69
C VAL A 12 -7.51 5.99 -21.39
N LYS A 13 -6.69 6.42 -20.43
CA LYS A 13 -6.50 7.84 -20.11
C LYS A 13 -5.94 8.62 -21.30
N ALA A 14 -4.85 8.14 -21.90
CA ALA A 14 -4.23 8.81 -23.04
C ALA A 14 -5.17 8.89 -24.27
N ALA A 15 -6.01 7.88 -24.48
CA ALA A 15 -7.02 7.90 -25.53
C ALA A 15 -8.16 8.89 -25.21
N ALA A 16 -8.64 8.92 -23.96
CA ALA A 16 -9.67 9.84 -23.51
C ALA A 16 -9.25 11.31 -23.62
N GLU A 17 -8.00 11.63 -23.28
CA GLU A 17 -7.44 12.99 -23.36
C GLU A 17 -7.31 13.51 -24.79
N LYS A 18 -7.18 12.61 -25.77
CA LYS A 18 -7.08 12.95 -27.20
C LYS A 18 -8.44 12.97 -27.88
N ALA A 19 -9.41 12.24 -27.37
CA ALA A 19 -10.74 12.13 -27.95
C ALA A 19 -11.50 13.45 -27.80
N THR A 20 -12.48 13.64 -28.68
CA THR A 20 -13.37 14.78 -28.64
C THR A 20 -14.23 14.72 -27.37
N PRO A 21 -14.22 15.77 -26.52
CA PRO A 21 -14.99 15.78 -25.28
C PRO A 21 -16.49 15.81 -25.53
N GLY A 22 -17.21 14.94 -24.81
CA GLY A 22 -18.64 14.82 -24.96
C GLY A 22 -19.03 14.08 -26.22
N ARG A 23 -20.06 13.25 -26.11
CA ARG A 23 -20.63 12.53 -27.24
C ARG A 23 -22.14 12.63 -27.09
N ILE A 24 -22.73 13.55 -27.83
CA ILE A 24 -24.18 13.69 -27.93
C ILE A 24 -24.54 13.06 -29.27
N GLY A 25 -25.16 11.89 -29.22
CA GLY A 25 -25.60 11.17 -30.41
C GLY A 25 -27.08 11.39 -30.64
N ASP A 26 -27.43 12.11 -31.70
CA ASP A 26 -28.81 12.34 -32.09
C ASP A 26 -29.17 11.52 -33.33
N ARG A 27 -30.30 10.81 -33.25
CA ARG A 27 -30.93 10.26 -34.44
C ARG A 27 -31.61 11.41 -35.18
N ILE A 28 -31.29 11.56 -36.46
CA ILE A 28 -31.88 12.61 -37.29
C ILE A 28 -33.22 12.10 -37.82
N ASP A 29 -34.28 12.41 -37.10
CA ASP A 29 -35.66 12.06 -37.45
C ASP A 29 -36.16 12.81 -38.71
N GLY A 30 -37.06 12.18 -39.46
CA GLY A 30 -37.61 12.73 -40.71
C GLY A 30 -36.76 12.49 -41.96
N SER A 31 -35.61 11.81 -41.85
CA SER A 31 -34.71 11.57 -42.98
C SER A 31 -35.13 10.44 -43.93
N GLY A 32 -36.11 9.61 -43.54
CA GLY A 32 -36.57 8.44 -44.30
C GLY A 32 -35.49 7.36 -44.49
N SER A 33 -34.35 7.48 -43.80
CA SER A 33 -33.16 6.62 -43.91
C SER A 33 -32.41 6.63 -42.57
N ILE A 34 -31.42 5.75 -42.41
CA ILE A 34 -30.57 5.74 -41.22
C ILE A 34 -29.64 6.96 -41.30
N LYS A 35 -29.92 7.98 -40.47
CA LYS A 35 -29.07 9.16 -40.29
C LYS A 35 -28.76 9.40 -38.83
N TYR A 36 -27.47 9.49 -38.51
CA TYR A 36 -26.97 9.73 -37.17
C TYR A 36 -25.80 10.71 -37.24
N GLU A 37 -25.81 11.68 -36.34
CA GLU A 37 -24.66 12.53 -36.08
C GLU A 37 -24.36 12.48 -34.58
N CYS A 38 -23.08 12.33 -34.28
CA CYS A 38 -22.56 12.45 -32.94
C CYS A 38 -21.64 13.67 -32.90
N LEU A 39 -21.94 14.59 -32.00
CA LEU A 39 -21.18 15.81 -31.81
C LEU A 39 -20.50 15.83 -30.44
N GLY A 40 -19.37 16.50 -30.39
CA GLY A 40 -18.71 16.95 -29.17
C GLY A 40 -19.55 17.98 -28.41
N TYR A 41 -19.20 18.22 -27.15
CA TYR A 41 -19.82 19.31 -26.38
C TYR A 41 -19.57 20.70 -26.98
N ASP A 42 -18.49 20.85 -27.74
CA ASP A 42 -18.15 22.06 -28.49
C ASP A 42 -18.80 22.13 -29.88
N GLY A 43 -19.62 21.12 -30.24
CA GLY A 43 -20.27 21.02 -31.55
C GLY A 43 -19.39 20.42 -32.65
N SER A 44 -18.16 19.99 -32.34
CA SER A 44 -17.31 19.31 -33.31
C SER A 44 -17.91 17.97 -33.75
N LEU A 45 -17.78 17.63 -35.03
CA LEU A 45 -18.27 16.34 -35.53
C LEU A 45 -17.38 15.22 -35.02
N VAL A 46 -17.98 14.14 -34.50
CA VAL A 46 -17.27 12.94 -34.01
C VAL A 46 -17.53 11.75 -34.94
N LEU A 47 -18.81 11.44 -35.15
CA LEU A 47 -19.25 10.29 -35.94
C LEU A 47 -20.45 10.68 -36.78
N ARG A 48 -20.50 10.20 -38.02
CA ARG A 48 -21.64 10.38 -38.91
C ARG A 48 -22.02 9.06 -39.56
N THR A 49 -23.32 8.90 -39.76
CA THR A 49 -23.89 7.90 -40.65
C THR A 49 -24.90 8.62 -41.54
N ASP A 50 -24.62 8.75 -42.82
CA ASP A 50 -25.54 9.28 -43.82
C ASP A 50 -25.60 8.34 -45.02
N HIS A 51 -26.70 7.58 -45.11
CA HIS A 51 -26.90 6.65 -46.20
C HIS A 51 -27.04 7.31 -47.57
N LYS A 52 -27.55 8.54 -47.66
CA LYS A 52 -27.75 9.21 -48.95
C LYS A 52 -26.42 9.71 -49.53
N ASN A 53 -25.51 10.12 -48.66
CA ASN A 53 -24.19 10.65 -49.04
C ASN A 53 -23.07 9.60 -48.94
N MET A 54 -23.41 8.35 -48.60
CA MET A 54 -22.48 7.24 -48.41
C MET A 54 -21.36 7.53 -47.41
N GLU A 55 -21.66 8.26 -46.34
CA GLU A 55 -20.68 8.70 -45.35
C GLU A 55 -20.89 8.01 -44.01
N TYR A 56 -19.87 7.29 -43.54
CA TYR A 56 -19.97 6.39 -42.40
C TYR A 56 -18.71 6.42 -41.54
N GLY A 57 -18.89 6.48 -40.23
CA GLY A 57 -17.83 6.30 -39.25
C GLY A 57 -17.35 7.61 -38.62
N PHE A 58 -16.11 7.60 -38.12
CA PHE A 58 -15.49 8.72 -37.43
C PHE A 58 -14.92 9.73 -38.44
N VAL A 59 -15.80 10.55 -38.99
CA VAL A 59 -15.49 11.48 -40.11
C VAL A 59 -15.17 12.90 -39.66
N GLY A 60 -15.16 13.16 -38.35
CA GLY A 60 -14.73 14.44 -37.80
C GLY A 60 -13.24 14.70 -37.96
N ASP A 61 -12.82 15.95 -37.76
CA ASP A 61 -11.41 16.36 -37.80
C ASP A 61 -10.53 15.56 -36.82
N ASN A 62 -11.11 15.15 -35.69
CA ASN A 62 -10.46 14.33 -34.67
C ASN A 62 -10.81 12.83 -34.75
N GLY A 63 -11.37 12.38 -35.88
CA GLY A 63 -11.98 11.07 -36.03
C GLY A 63 -11.06 9.89 -35.70
N THR A 64 -9.76 10.01 -35.99
CA THR A 64 -8.78 8.95 -35.63
C THR A 64 -8.65 8.79 -34.11
N ALA A 65 -8.59 9.89 -33.35
CA ALA A 65 -8.50 9.83 -31.90
C ALA A 65 -9.82 9.33 -31.29
N ASP A 66 -10.94 9.74 -31.87
CA ASP A 66 -12.27 9.31 -31.45
C ASP A 66 -12.53 7.82 -31.67
N GLU A 67 -12.07 7.28 -32.81
CA GLU A 67 -12.10 5.85 -33.11
C GLU A 67 -11.21 5.09 -32.13
N GLN A 68 -9.98 5.57 -31.89
CA GLN A 68 -9.07 4.93 -30.94
C GLN A 68 -9.67 4.86 -29.54
N PHE A 69 -10.27 5.95 -29.05
CA PHE A 69 -10.95 5.95 -27.77
C PHE A 69 -12.13 4.98 -27.75
N PHE A 70 -12.95 4.96 -28.81
CA PHE A 70 -14.05 4.00 -28.92
C PHE A 70 -13.58 2.55 -28.87
N ARG A 71 -12.46 2.22 -29.54
CA ARG A 71 -11.90 0.87 -29.58
C ARG A 71 -11.32 0.41 -28.24
N VAL A 72 -10.79 1.31 -27.41
CA VAL A 72 -10.24 0.94 -26.09
C VAL A 72 -11.33 0.84 -25.02
N CYS A 73 -12.46 1.53 -25.19
CA CYS A 73 -13.61 1.49 -24.28
C CYS A 73 -14.53 0.26 -24.50
N VAL A 74 -13.94 -0.93 -24.62
CA VAL A 74 -14.71 -2.18 -24.66
C VAL A 74 -15.20 -2.57 -23.26
N PRO A 75 -16.32 -3.31 -23.14
CA PRO A 75 -16.88 -3.70 -21.85
C PRO A 75 -15.87 -4.35 -20.90
N ASP A 76 -15.02 -5.25 -21.40
CA ASP A 76 -14.02 -5.95 -20.59
C ASP A 76 -13.02 -4.98 -19.94
N ASN A 77 -12.58 -3.96 -20.68
CA ASN A 77 -11.65 -2.95 -20.18
C ASN A 77 -12.32 -2.04 -19.14
N ILE A 78 -13.57 -1.64 -19.38
CA ILE A 78 -14.32 -0.82 -18.44
C ILE A 78 -14.58 -1.58 -17.14
N LEU A 79 -15.01 -2.84 -17.23
CA LEU A 79 -15.22 -3.70 -16.06
C LEU A 79 -13.95 -3.92 -15.27
N ALA A 80 -12.81 -4.17 -15.94
CA ALA A 80 -11.52 -4.30 -15.28
C ALA A 80 -11.12 -3.04 -14.51
N LEU A 81 -11.33 -1.85 -15.09
CA LEU A 81 -11.06 -0.57 -14.43
C LEU A 81 -12.00 -0.33 -13.24
N VAL A 82 -13.30 -0.66 -13.36
CA VAL A 82 -14.28 -0.54 -12.28
C VAL A 82 -13.93 -1.49 -11.12
N GLU A 83 -13.64 -2.76 -11.40
CA GLU A 83 -13.25 -3.73 -10.37
C GLU A 83 -11.98 -3.29 -9.63
N ALA A 84 -10.99 -2.75 -10.36
CA ALA A 84 -9.79 -2.21 -9.77
C ALA A 84 -10.07 -1.01 -8.85
N LEU A 85 -10.99 -0.12 -9.25
CA LEU A 85 -11.43 1.01 -8.44
C LEU A 85 -12.17 0.55 -7.18
N GLU A 86 -13.08 -0.43 -7.29
CA GLU A 86 -13.78 -1.00 -6.14
C GLU A 86 -12.83 -1.67 -5.13
N LYS A 87 -11.75 -2.29 -5.62
CA LYS A 87 -10.68 -2.86 -4.77
C LYS A 87 -9.87 -1.75 -4.10
N ALA A 88 -9.50 -0.71 -4.83
CA ALA A 88 -8.76 0.42 -4.29
C ALA A 88 -9.55 1.16 -3.20
N GLN A 89 -10.83 1.44 -3.45
CA GLN A 89 -11.72 2.08 -2.48
C GLN A 89 -11.90 1.23 -1.22
N ARG A 90 -12.07 -0.09 -1.35
CA ARG A 90 -12.14 -1.00 -0.19
C ARG A 90 -10.88 -0.93 0.68
N ASN A 91 -9.70 -0.81 0.07
CA ASN A 91 -8.44 -0.71 0.81
C ASN A 91 -8.27 0.64 1.53
N GLU A 92 -8.79 1.74 0.94
CA GLU A 92 -8.83 3.04 1.60
C GLU A 92 -9.82 3.06 2.78
N THR A 93 -10.92 2.32 2.65
CA THR A 93 -11.96 2.17 3.67
C THR A 93 -11.82 0.86 4.46
N LEU A 94 -10.62 0.52 4.97
CA LEU A 94 -10.57 -0.39 6.13
C LEU A 94 -11.49 0.23 7.18
N THR A 95 -12.61 -0.43 7.44
CA THR A 95 -13.65 0.09 8.32
C THR A 95 -13.07 0.25 9.73
N GLU A 96 -13.63 1.16 10.53
CA GLU A 96 -13.18 1.34 11.92
C GLU A 96 -13.16 -0.01 12.66
N ALA A 97 -14.15 -0.87 12.40
CA ALA A 97 -14.23 -2.23 12.94
C ALA A 97 -13.04 -3.13 12.56
N GLU A 98 -12.48 -2.98 11.37
CA GLU A 98 -11.31 -3.73 10.91
C GLU A 98 -10.00 -3.14 11.45
N ARG A 99 -9.94 -1.84 11.72
CA ARG A 99 -8.75 -1.15 12.29
C ARG A 99 -8.60 -1.34 13.79
N GLN A 100 -9.71 -1.38 14.52
CA GLN A 100 -9.77 -1.54 15.97
C GLN A 100 -8.96 -2.74 16.53
N PRO A 101 -9.04 -3.97 15.97
CA PRO A 101 -8.23 -5.08 16.47
C PRO A 101 -6.73 -4.85 16.30
N TYR A 102 -6.29 -4.21 15.20
CA TYR A 102 -4.88 -3.87 15.00
C TYR A 102 -4.40 -2.82 16.01
N LEU A 103 -5.24 -1.82 16.30
CA LEU A 103 -4.92 -0.81 17.33
C LEU A 103 -4.84 -1.42 18.73
N GLY A 104 -5.71 -2.37 19.06
CA GLY A 104 -5.63 -3.14 20.31
C GLY A 104 -4.31 -3.92 20.42
N LEU A 105 -3.95 -4.65 19.37
CA LEU A 105 -2.69 -5.40 19.28
C LEU A 105 -1.45 -4.51 19.41
N ILE A 106 -1.50 -3.27 18.91
CA ILE A 106 -0.39 -2.31 19.04
C ILE A 106 -0.31 -1.83 20.49
N ARG A 107 -1.43 -1.44 21.11
CA ARG A 107 -1.48 -1.02 22.52
C ARG A 107 -0.98 -2.08 23.47
N ASP A 108 -1.38 -3.34 23.26
CA ASP A 108 -0.94 -4.45 24.09
C ASP A 108 0.56 -4.69 23.97
N ARG A 109 1.11 -4.55 22.75
CA ARG A 109 2.56 -4.62 22.53
C ARG A 109 3.30 -3.47 23.19
N ASP A 110 2.80 -2.25 23.07
CA ASP A 110 3.41 -1.08 23.70
C ASP A 110 3.42 -1.20 25.24
N ALA A 111 2.34 -1.75 25.81
CA ALA A 111 2.26 -2.06 27.23
C ALA A 111 3.29 -3.11 27.65
N GLN A 112 3.45 -4.19 26.88
CA GLN A 112 4.48 -5.22 27.12
C GLN A 112 5.90 -4.66 26.99
N ILE A 113 6.15 -3.79 26.02
CA ILE A 113 7.45 -3.12 25.85
C ILE A 113 7.73 -2.25 27.08
N THR A 114 6.78 -1.42 27.50
CA THR A 114 6.93 -0.57 28.68
C THR A 114 7.20 -1.40 29.94
N GLU A 115 6.47 -2.51 30.11
CA GLU A 115 6.69 -3.45 31.22
C GLU A 115 8.12 -4.01 31.18
N LEU A 116 8.55 -4.55 30.04
CA LEU A 116 9.89 -5.11 29.86
C LEU A 116 11.00 -4.07 30.05
N GLU A 117 10.81 -2.85 29.57
CA GLU A 117 11.74 -1.73 29.76
C GLU A 117 11.83 -1.29 31.23
N SER A 118 10.74 -1.43 31.99
CA SER A 118 10.73 -1.10 33.43
C SER A 118 11.32 -2.20 34.33
N ARG A 119 11.45 -3.43 33.83
CA ARG A 119 11.98 -4.55 34.60
C ARG A 119 13.49 -4.41 34.76
N THR A 120 13.92 -4.06 35.97
CA THR A 120 15.32 -4.13 36.37
C THR A 120 15.70 -5.58 36.70
N VAL A 121 16.82 -6.07 36.16
CA VAL A 121 17.35 -7.39 36.49
C VAL A 121 18.30 -7.22 37.68
N THR A 122 18.04 -7.92 38.78
CA THR A 122 18.90 -7.88 39.98
C THR A 122 19.64 -9.20 40.18
N VAL A 123 20.87 -9.13 40.71
CA VAL A 123 21.67 -10.32 41.05
C VAL A 123 22.31 -10.15 42.42
N LYS A 124 22.32 -11.23 43.22
CA LYS A 124 23.03 -11.29 44.49
C LYS A 124 24.34 -12.03 44.29
N LEU A 125 25.45 -11.40 44.65
CA LEU A 125 26.76 -12.03 44.63
C LEU A 125 27.04 -12.76 45.96
N PRO A 126 27.71 -13.92 45.95
CA PRO A 126 28.11 -14.62 47.16
C PRO A 126 29.12 -13.83 47.98
N GLU A 127 29.16 -14.07 49.29
CA GLU A 127 30.11 -13.43 50.20
C GLU A 127 31.56 -13.80 49.84
N ARG A 128 32.44 -12.79 49.87
CA ARG A 128 33.87 -12.97 49.62
C ARG A 128 34.53 -13.48 50.88
N TYR A 129 35.18 -14.63 50.78
CA TYR A 129 36.25 -15.00 51.69
C TYR A 129 37.56 -14.50 51.09
N ASP A 130 38.26 -13.61 51.80
CA ASP A 130 39.64 -13.28 51.44
C ASP A 130 40.49 -14.53 51.63
N VAL A 131 40.80 -15.19 50.52
CA VAL A 131 41.79 -16.27 50.51
C VAL A 131 43.14 -15.58 50.51
N GLU A 132 43.71 -15.41 51.71
CA GLU A 132 45.14 -15.16 51.88
C GLU A 132 45.91 -16.29 51.18
N THR A 133 46.36 -16.00 49.96
CA THR A 133 47.49 -16.59 49.24
C THR A 133 47.77 -18.08 49.53
N TYR A 134 46.82 -18.96 49.25
CA TYR A 134 47.11 -20.39 49.17
C TYR A 134 47.79 -20.71 47.83
N PRO A 135 48.95 -21.40 47.81
CA PRO A 135 49.62 -21.79 46.57
C PRO A 135 48.94 -23.02 45.97
N LEU A 136 47.68 -22.87 45.57
CA LEU A 136 46.97 -23.86 44.77
C LEU A 136 47.22 -23.56 43.30
N GLN A 137 47.50 -24.61 42.51
CA GLN A 137 47.65 -24.51 41.05
C GLN A 137 46.44 -23.77 40.49
N SER A 138 46.68 -22.69 39.75
CA SER A 138 45.62 -21.89 39.15
C SER A 138 44.65 -22.82 38.39
N PRO A 139 43.34 -22.77 38.69
CA PRO A 139 42.35 -23.49 37.91
C PRO A 139 42.52 -23.11 36.43
N LYS A 140 42.28 -24.04 35.50
CA LYS A 140 42.26 -23.70 34.08
C LYS A 140 41.13 -22.70 33.81
N GLY A 141 41.46 -21.41 33.65
CA GLY A 141 40.50 -20.34 33.36
C GLY A 141 41.08 -18.94 33.60
N GLU A 142 40.39 -17.92 33.09
CA GLU A 142 40.69 -16.52 33.39
C GLU A 142 40.11 -16.13 34.76
N TRP A 143 40.88 -15.35 35.53
CA TRP A 143 40.43 -14.77 36.78
C TRP A 143 39.87 -13.38 36.51
N TYR A 144 38.60 -13.16 36.82
CA TYR A 144 38.01 -11.82 36.81
C TYR A 144 38.08 -11.22 38.21
N SER A 145 38.55 -9.98 38.32
CA SER A 145 38.46 -9.26 39.59
C SER A 145 37.00 -8.96 39.89
N ARG A 146 36.66 -8.73 41.18
CA ARG A 146 35.29 -8.32 41.56
C ARG A 146 34.87 -7.07 40.79
N ASP A 147 35.78 -6.11 40.63
CA ASP A 147 35.50 -4.85 39.95
C ASP A 147 35.22 -5.07 38.46
N ASP A 148 35.91 -6.02 37.82
CA ASP A 148 35.60 -6.43 36.45
C ASP A 148 34.20 -7.06 36.35
N VAL A 149 33.84 -7.95 37.28
CA VAL A 149 32.51 -8.58 37.32
C VAL A 149 31.41 -7.54 37.56
N LEU A 150 31.61 -6.60 38.49
CA LEU A 150 30.67 -5.51 38.74
C LEU A 150 30.52 -4.60 37.52
N THR A 151 31.62 -4.30 36.82
CA THR A 151 31.62 -3.50 35.59
C THR A 151 30.88 -4.21 34.47
N MET A 152 31.08 -5.52 34.30
CA MET A 152 30.36 -6.34 33.31
C MET A 152 28.86 -6.43 33.62
N LEU A 153 28.48 -6.61 34.89
CA LEU A 153 27.08 -6.63 35.31
C LEU A 153 26.39 -5.28 35.07
N ALA A 154 27.06 -4.18 35.41
CA ALA A 154 26.55 -2.83 35.16
C ALA A 154 26.43 -2.54 33.65
N ALA A 155 27.42 -2.96 32.85
CA ALA A 155 27.37 -2.84 31.38
C ALA A 155 26.23 -3.67 30.76
N ALA A 156 25.85 -4.78 31.41
CA ALA A 156 24.70 -5.60 31.05
C ALA A 156 23.36 -5.08 31.61
N GLY A 157 23.36 -3.95 32.33
CA GLY A 157 22.15 -3.36 32.94
C GLY A 157 21.64 -4.11 34.17
N ILE A 158 22.45 -4.98 34.78
CA ILE A 158 22.10 -5.80 35.94
C ILE A 158 22.51 -5.08 37.23
N GLN A 159 21.56 -4.90 38.14
CA GLN A 159 21.79 -4.28 39.45
C GLN A 159 22.26 -5.33 40.48
N VAL A 160 23.36 -5.06 41.17
CA VAL A 160 23.85 -5.92 42.26
C VAL A 160 23.24 -5.48 43.59
N ILE A 161 22.58 -6.39 44.28
CA ILE A 161 21.99 -6.14 45.61
C ILE A 161 22.84 -6.78 46.72
N GLU A 162 23.01 -6.09 47.84
CA GLU A 162 23.73 -6.58 49.03
C GLU A 162 22.70 -7.01 50.11
N GLY A 163 22.82 -8.23 50.65
CA GLY A 163 22.00 -8.74 51.77
C GLY A 163 21.13 -9.98 51.49
N GLU A 164 20.61 -10.63 52.54
CA GLU A 164 19.59 -11.69 52.45
C GLU A 164 18.28 -11.12 51.90
N GLY A 165 17.79 -11.68 50.79
CA GLY A 165 16.46 -11.36 50.26
C GLY A 165 15.38 -11.89 51.20
N GLN A 166 14.34 -11.09 51.42
CA GLN A 166 13.08 -11.56 52.00
C GLN A 166 12.33 -12.47 51.01
#